data_AF-A0A9D6V3Y9-F1
#
_entry.id   AF-A0A9D6V3Y9-F1
#
_cell.length_a   1.000
_cell.length_b   1.000
_cell.length_c   1.000
_cell.angle_alpha   90.00
_cell.angle_beta   90.00
_cell.angle_gamma   90.00
#
_symmetry.space_group_name_H-M   'P 1'
#
loop_
_entity.id
_entity.type
_entity.pdbx_description
1 polymer ?
#
loop_
_entity_poly.entity_id
_entity_poly.type
_entity_poly.pdbx_seq_one_letter_code
_entity_poly.pdbx_strand_id
1 'polypeptide(L)'
;MADKFVGERNLRFMLYEVLDVESFSKYPYYGDHSREIYDIMLDTALKMSREMLYPCLTEMDKNPPELVSGRVKVHPTVSKILSECGEGGWIGASARVDLGGQQLPHLIVSACHFIMASANYSGSVYPVLSSGAAHLIESFGSQDLIETYIPLMFSGKWQGTMALTEPQAGSSLTDITTQAVFTEEGYYLIRGQKIFISAGDHDGAENIVHLMLARIKGAPQGVKGISLFVVPKKRIGEDGELESNDVTTVGV
;
A
#
# COMPACT_ATOMS: atom_id res chain seq x y z
N MET A 1 15.85 -27.86 1.94
CA MET A 1 15.42 -27.28 3.25
C MET A 1 15.31 -25.75 3.20
N ALA A 2 15.81 -25.09 2.14
CA ALA A 2 15.79 -23.65 1.97
C ALA A 2 14.45 -23.06 1.46
N ASP A 3 13.46 -23.87 1.05
CA ASP A 3 12.24 -23.35 0.38
C ASP A 3 10.96 -23.41 1.24
N LYS A 4 11.08 -23.70 2.54
CA LYS A 4 9.92 -24.02 3.38
C LYS A 4 9.55 -22.88 4.33
N PHE A 5 9.07 -21.77 3.77
CA PHE A 5 8.55 -20.63 4.54
C PHE A 5 7.04 -20.68 4.80
N VAL A 6 6.29 -21.57 4.12
CA VAL A 6 4.85 -21.72 4.32
C VAL A 6 4.40 -23.18 4.28
N GLY A 7 3.43 -23.55 5.11
CA GLY A 7 2.80 -24.86 5.11
C GLY A 7 1.66 -24.95 4.08
N GLU A 8 1.99 -25.18 2.81
CA GLU A 8 1.02 -25.16 1.69
C GLU A 8 -0.21 -26.05 1.92
N ARG A 9 -0.02 -27.30 2.37
CA ARG A 9 -1.13 -28.20 2.69
C ARG A 9 -2.03 -27.64 3.79
N ASN A 10 -1.43 -27.05 4.83
CA ASN A 10 -2.17 -26.47 5.94
C ASN A 10 -2.95 -25.21 5.50
N LEU A 11 -2.34 -24.36 4.69
CA LEU A 11 -3.02 -23.17 4.14
C LEU A 11 -4.23 -23.59 3.29
N ARG A 12 -4.06 -24.55 2.39
CA ARG A 12 -5.16 -25.09 1.56
C ARG A 12 -6.24 -25.78 2.40
N PHE A 13 -5.86 -26.53 3.43
CA PHE A 13 -6.79 -27.10 4.41
C PHE A 13 -7.62 -26.00 5.09
N MET A 14 -6.99 -24.94 5.59
CA MET A 14 -7.70 -23.84 6.22
C MET A 14 -8.66 -23.13 5.26
N LEU A 15 -8.22 -22.83 4.03
CA LEU A 15 -9.04 -22.11 3.06
C LEU A 15 -10.26 -22.92 2.58
N TYR A 16 -10.06 -24.20 2.24
CA TYR A 16 -11.09 -25.01 1.60
C TYR A 16 -11.90 -25.86 2.57
N GLU A 17 -11.26 -26.47 3.57
CA GLU A 17 -11.91 -27.45 4.45
C GLU A 17 -12.46 -26.80 5.73
N VAL A 18 -11.87 -25.68 6.18
CA VAL A 18 -12.29 -24.99 7.41
C VAL A 18 -13.11 -23.73 7.12
N LEU A 19 -12.63 -22.88 6.21
CA LEU A 19 -13.24 -21.57 5.93
C LEU A 19 -14.23 -21.58 4.76
N ASP A 20 -14.26 -22.68 3.99
CA ASP A 20 -15.16 -22.86 2.84
C ASP A 20 -15.15 -21.65 1.88
N VAL A 21 -13.95 -21.26 1.44
CA VAL A 21 -13.76 -20.08 0.56
C VAL A 21 -14.48 -20.23 -0.79
N GLU A 22 -14.73 -21.47 -1.24
CA GLU A 22 -15.48 -21.74 -2.47
C GLU A 22 -16.92 -21.23 -2.39
N SER A 23 -17.50 -21.22 -1.18
CA SER A 23 -18.85 -20.69 -0.95
C SER A 23 -18.98 -19.20 -1.27
N PHE A 24 -17.88 -18.45 -1.44
CA PHE A 24 -17.95 -17.03 -1.78
C PHE A 24 -18.51 -16.78 -3.18
N SER A 25 -18.32 -17.71 -4.11
CA SER A 25 -18.88 -17.64 -5.47
C SER A 25 -20.41 -17.53 -5.50
N LYS A 26 -21.11 -17.90 -4.42
CA LYS A 26 -22.57 -17.72 -4.30
C LYS A 26 -22.99 -16.25 -4.18
N TYR A 27 -22.08 -15.36 -3.78
CA TYR A 27 -22.36 -13.93 -3.70
C TYR A 27 -22.12 -13.32 -5.07
N PRO A 28 -23.07 -12.52 -5.63
CA PRO A 28 -22.89 -11.90 -6.93
C PRO A 28 -21.59 -11.09 -7.07
N TYR A 29 -21.13 -10.49 -5.97
CA TYR A 29 -19.87 -9.74 -5.92
C TYR A 29 -18.63 -10.61 -6.18
N TYR A 30 -18.66 -11.92 -5.96
CA TYR A 30 -17.55 -12.84 -6.23
C TYR A 30 -17.91 -13.91 -7.26
N GLY A 31 -19.01 -13.73 -7.99
CA GLY A 31 -19.60 -14.76 -8.86
C GLY A 31 -18.71 -15.20 -10.02
N ASP A 32 -17.77 -14.34 -10.43
CA ASP A 32 -16.81 -14.63 -11.51
C ASP A 32 -15.57 -15.40 -11.03
N HIS A 33 -15.52 -15.77 -9.73
CA HIS A 33 -14.41 -16.51 -9.16
C HIS A 33 -14.74 -17.96 -8.86
N SER A 34 -13.73 -18.81 -8.97
CA SER A 34 -13.82 -20.24 -8.72
C SER A 34 -12.61 -20.75 -7.94
N ARG A 35 -12.69 -21.99 -7.48
CA ARG A 35 -11.56 -22.69 -6.86
C ARG A 35 -10.33 -22.69 -7.76
N GLU A 36 -10.50 -22.89 -9.06
CA GLU A 36 -9.40 -22.90 -10.03
C GLU A 36 -8.69 -21.55 -10.06
N ILE A 37 -9.43 -20.43 -10.03
CA ILE A 37 -8.86 -19.09 -9.96
C ILE A 37 -8.11 -18.90 -8.62
N TYR A 38 -8.69 -19.33 -7.51
CA TYR A 38 -8.03 -19.24 -6.20
C TYR A 38 -6.73 -20.05 -6.15
N ASP A 39 -6.74 -21.25 -6.72
CA ASP A 39 -5.55 -22.11 -6.81
C ASP A 39 -4.45 -21.47 -7.66
N ILE A 40 -4.80 -20.89 -8.82
CA ILE A 40 -3.86 -20.13 -9.67
C ILE A 40 -3.24 -18.96 -8.89
N MET A 41 -4.03 -18.20 -8.14
CA MET A 41 -3.53 -17.07 -7.35
C MET A 41 -2.58 -17.52 -6.24
N LEU A 42 -2.91 -18.60 -5.52
CA LEU A 42 -2.04 -19.15 -4.47
C LEU A 42 -0.72 -19.68 -5.06
N ASP A 43 -0.78 -20.41 -6.18
CA ASP A 43 0.40 -20.98 -6.82
C ASP A 43 1.30 -19.91 -7.44
N THR A 44 0.71 -18.84 -7.98
CA THR A 44 1.47 -17.70 -8.50
C THR A 44 2.15 -16.92 -7.37
N ALA A 45 1.45 -16.72 -6.23
CA ALA A 45 2.05 -16.12 -5.04
C ALA A 45 3.22 -16.97 -4.49
N LEU A 46 3.08 -18.31 -4.48
CA LEU A 46 4.17 -19.23 -4.12
C LEU A 46 5.36 -19.12 -5.07
N LYS A 47 5.10 -19.05 -6.37
CA LYS A 47 6.15 -18.89 -7.39
C LYS A 47 6.91 -17.58 -7.20
N MET A 48 6.22 -16.44 -7.12
CA MET A 48 6.85 -15.13 -6.84
C MET A 48 7.64 -15.16 -5.54
N SER A 49 7.12 -15.84 -4.52
CA SER A 49 7.78 -15.96 -3.23
C SER A 49 9.11 -16.72 -3.31
N ARG A 50 9.14 -17.83 -4.06
CA ARG A 50 10.35 -18.65 -4.24
C ARG A 50 11.37 -18.01 -5.19
N GLU A 51 10.89 -17.39 -6.27
CA GLU A 51 11.76 -16.93 -7.36
C GLU A 51 12.22 -15.46 -7.20
N MET A 52 11.44 -14.63 -6.50
CA MET A 52 11.72 -13.19 -6.37
C MET A 52 11.95 -12.74 -4.93
N LEU A 53 11.06 -13.11 -3.99
CA LEU A 53 11.08 -12.53 -2.64
C LEU A 53 12.08 -13.20 -1.70
N TYR A 54 12.07 -14.53 -1.64
CA TYR A 54 12.97 -15.29 -0.76
C TYR A 54 14.46 -15.10 -1.11
N PRO A 55 14.88 -15.10 -2.39
CA PRO A 55 16.30 -14.94 -2.74
C PRO A 55 16.91 -13.61 -2.30
N CYS A 56 16.12 -12.54 -2.17
CA CYS A 56 16.60 -11.23 -1.73
C CYS A 56 16.42 -10.97 -0.23
N LEU A 57 15.84 -11.90 0.55
CA LEU A 57 15.56 -11.70 1.98
C LEU A 57 16.81 -11.30 2.77
N THR A 58 17.86 -12.14 2.73
CA THR A 58 19.10 -11.91 3.49
C THR A 58 19.91 -10.74 2.95
N GLU A 59 19.82 -10.49 1.65
CA GLU A 59 20.56 -9.42 1.00
C GLU A 59 19.95 -8.05 1.36
N MET A 60 18.62 -7.91 1.33
CA MET A 60 17.93 -6.69 1.76
C MET A 60 18.14 -6.36 3.24
N ASP A 61 18.30 -7.36 4.11
CA ASP A 61 18.61 -7.17 5.52
C ASP A 61 20.05 -6.65 5.75
N LYS A 62 21.01 -7.17 4.96
CA LYS A 62 22.42 -6.75 5.03
C LYS A 62 22.67 -5.36 4.44
N ASN A 63 21.83 -4.92 3.52
CA ASN A 63 21.92 -3.64 2.83
C ASN A 63 20.68 -2.79 3.17
N PRO A 64 20.59 -2.26 4.40
CA PRO A 64 19.41 -1.51 4.84
C PRO A 64 19.26 -0.19 4.06
N PRO A 65 18.06 0.39 4.04
CA PRO A 65 17.85 1.69 3.42
C PRO A 65 18.69 2.81 4.05
N GLU A 66 19.12 3.76 3.23
CA GLU A 66 19.97 4.89 3.66
C GLU A 66 19.39 6.23 3.19
N LEU A 67 19.52 7.28 4.01
CA LEU A 67 19.17 8.64 3.59
C LEU A 67 20.39 9.28 2.90
N VAL A 68 20.36 9.34 1.56
CA VAL A 68 21.45 9.90 0.75
C VAL A 68 20.97 11.18 0.07
N SER A 69 21.59 12.31 0.42
CA SER A 69 21.29 13.62 -0.17
C SER A 69 19.79 14.00 -0.13
N GLY A 70 19.13 13.73 0.99
CA GLY A 70 17.71 14.04 1.19
C GLY A 70 16.73 13.09 0.50
N ARG A 71 17.21 11.96 -0.05
CA ARG A 71 16.37 10.90 -0.61
C ARG A 71 16.71 9.55 0.03
N VAL A 72 15.68 8.81 0.43
CA VAL A 72 15.86 7.45 0.92
C VAL A 72 16.21 6.53 -0.26
N LYS A 73 17.32 5.83 -0.15
CA LYS A 73 17.81 4.81 -1.08
C LYS A 73 17.46 3.45 -0.52
N VAL A 74 16.69 2.68 -1.28
CA VAL A 74 16.32 1.30 -0.91
C VAL A 74 17.02 0.30 -1.80
N HIS A 75 16.99 -0.97 -1.41
CA HIS A 75 17.52 -2.03 -2.25
C HIS A 75 16.85 -2.02 -3.65
N PRO A 76 17.60 -2.11 -4.77
CA PRO A 76 17.05 -2.02 -6.13
C PRO A 76 15.89 -2.98 -6.43
N THR A 77 15.84 -4.14 -5.75
CA THR A 77 14.73 -5.09 -5.89
C THR A 77 13.37 -4.51 -5.50
N VAL A 78 13.31 -3.45 -4.68
CA VAL A 78 12.03 -2.80 -4.33
C VAL A 78 11.31 -2.28 -5.56
N SER A 79 12.04 -1.64 -6.49
CA SER A 79 11.44 -1.15 -7.75
C SER A 79 10.93 -2.30 -8.61
N LYS A 80 11.70 -3.40 -8.68
CA LYS A 80 11.27 -4.62 -9.37
C LYS A 80 10.01 -5.23 -8.74
N ILE A 81 9.95 -5.34 -7.42
CA ILE A 81 8.78 -5.87 -6.71
C ILE A 81 7.54 -5.04 -7.02
N LEU A 82 7.64 -3.70 -6.97
CA LEU A 82 6.52 -2.81 -7.28
C LEU A 82 6.04 -2.98 -8.73
N SER A 83 6.95 -3.04 -9.71
CA SER A 83 6.61 -3.23 -11.12
C SER A 83 5.92 -4.58 -11.34
N GLU A 84 6.52 -5.68 -10.86
CA GLU A 84 5.99 -7.04 -11.03
C GLU A 84 4.63 -7.20 -10.31
N CYS A 85 4.48 -6.59 -9.12
CA CYS A 85 3.21 -6.57 -8.42
C CYS A 85 2.14 -5.73 -9.12
N GLY A 86 2.52 -4.62 -9.75
CA GLY A 86 1.62 -3.79 -10.55
C GLY A 86 1.17 -4.50 -11.83
N GLU A 87 2.11 -5.05 -12.59
CA GLU A 87 1.85 -5.80 -13.83
C GLU A 87 1.03 -7.06 -13.59
N GLY A 88 1.29 -7.77 -12.49
CA GLY A 88 0.50 -8.94 -12.07
C GLY A 88 -0.84 -8.59 -11.43
N GLY A 89 -1.18 -7.31 -11.30
CA GLY A 89 -2.45 -6.83 -10.71
C GLY A 89 -2.58 -7.11 -9.21
N TRP A 90 -1.48 -7.34 -8.50
CA TRP A 90 -1.47 -7.69 -7.07
C TRP A 90 -1.87 -6.52 -6.18
N ILE A 91 -1.49 -5.29 -6.56
CA ILE A 91 -1.80 -4.09 -5.77
C ILE A 91 -3.32 -3.82 -5.75
N GLY A 92 -3.99 -4.01 -6.89
CA GLY A 92 -5.45 -3.86 -7.05
C GLY A 92 -6.24 -5.16 -6.92
N ALA A 93 -5.67 -6.24 -6.37
CA ALA A 93 -6.26 -7.58 -6.46
C ALA A 93 -7.68 -7.67 -5.87
N SER A 94 -7.95 -7.02 -4.73
CA SER A 94 -9.29 -6.99 -4.12
C SER A 94 -10.19 -5.85 -4.59
N ALA A 95 -9.64 -4.90 -5.36
CA ALA A 95 -10.38 -3.73 -5.82
C ALA A 95 -11.40 -4.11 -6.89
N ARG A 96 -12.42 -3.28 -7.07
CA ARG A 96 -13.50 -3.54 -8.03
C ARG A 96 -13.00 -3.58 -9.48
N VAL A 97 -13.64 -4.41 -10.31
CA VAL A 97 -13.28 -4.54 -11.73
C VAL A 97 -13.44 -3.22 -12.50
N ASP A 98 -14.44 -2.41 -12.17
CA ASP A 98 -14.67 -1.11 -12.82
C ASP A 98 -13.60 -0.06 -12.51
N LEU A 99 -12.78 -0.28 -11.49
CA LEU A 99 -11.60 0.52 -11.15
C LEU A 99 -10.29 -0.12 -11.62
N GLY A 100 -10.35 -1.19 -12.42
CA GLY A 100 -9.18 -1.91 -12.92
C GLY A 100 -8.61 -2.95 -11.93
N GLY A 101 -9.36 -3.30 -10.89
CA GLY A 101 -9.02 -4.39 -9.97
C GLY A 101 -9.47 -5.77 -10.45
N GLN A 102 -9.21 -6.80 -9.65
CA GLN A 102 -9.61 -8.19 -9.94
C GLN A 102 -10.82 -8.67 -9.13
N GLN A 103 -11.27 -7.87 -8.15
CA GLN A 103 -12.41 -8.16 -7.27
C GLN A 103 -12.27 -9.49 -6.48
N LEU A 104 -11.04 -9.96 -6.30
CA LEU A 104 -10.79 -11.20 -5.57
C LEU A 104 -11.25 -11.11 -4.12
N PRO A 105 -11.78 -12.19 -3.54
CA PRO A 105 -12.15 -12.18 -2.13
C PRO A 105 -10.96 -11.84 -1.24
N HIS A 106 -11.19 -10.98 -0.25
CA HIS A 106 -10.14 -10.54 0.68
C HIS A 106 -9.43 -11.70 1.38
N LEU A 107 -10.11 -12.81 1.63
CA LEU A 107 -9.50 -14.02 2.21
C LEU A 107 -8.40 -14.60 1.30
N ILE A 108 -8.64 -14.66 0.00
CA ILE A 108 -7.67 -15.16 -0.98
C ILE A 108 -6.51 -14.18 -1.13
N VAL A 109 -6.80 -12.88 -1.26
CA VAL A 109 -5.76 -11.83 -1.32
C VAL A 109 -4.89 -11.87 -0.05
N SER A 110 -5.50 -12.02 1.12
CA SER A 110 -4.77 -12.14 2.40
C SER A 110 -3.90 -13.40 2.46
N ALA A 111 -4.36 -14.52 1.90
CA ALA A 111 -3.56 -15.75 1.80
C ALA A 111 -2.36 -15.59 0.88
N CYS A 112 -2.52 -14.92 -0.27
CA CYS A 112 -1.41 -14.58 -1.17
C CYS A 112 -0.40 -13.65 -0.48
N HIS A 113 -0.86 -12.62 0.21
CA HIS A 113 0.01 -11.73 1.00
C HIS A 113 0.73 -12.49 2.12
N PHE A 114 0.04 -13.41 2.81
CA PHE A 114 0.66 -14.26 3.83
C PHE A 114 1.80 -15.12 3.27
N ILE A 115 1.61 -15.71 2.09
CA ILE A 115 2.66 -16.48 1.40
C ILE A 115 3.87 -15.58 1.09
N MET A 116 3.64 -14.41 0.49
CA MET A 116 4.69 -13.45 0.13
C MET A 116 5.43 -12.88 1.34
N ALA A 117 4.70 -12.52 2.40
CA ALA A 117 5.25 -12.04 3.66
C ALA A 117 6.11 -13.10 4.36
N SER A 118 5.70 -14.36 4.28
CA SER A 118 6.45 -15.48 4.86
C SER A 118 7.80 -15.68 4.17
N ALA A 119 7.88 -15.39 2.86
CA ALA A 119 9.14 -15.43 2.12
C ALA A 119 10.03 -14.21 2.38
N ASN A 120 9.46 -13.01 2.33
CA ASN A 120 10.15 -11.76 2.64
C ASN A 120 9.17 -10.63 2.96
N TYR A 121 8.96 -10.36 4.24
CA TYR A 121 8.10 -9.26 4.69
C TYR A 121 8.64 -7.89 4.24
N SER A 122 9.94 -7.65 4.38
CA SER A 122 10.57 -6.37 4.03
C SER A 122 10.38 -6.02 2.55
N GLY A 123 10.36 -7.00 1.65
CA GLY A 123 10.06 -6.79 0.23
C GLY A 123 8.56 -6.71 -0.07
N SER A 124 7.76 -7.61 0.48
CA SER A 124 6.32 -7.70 0.16
C SER A 124 5.47 -6.60 0.78
N VAL A 125 5.96 -5.89 1.81
CA VAL A 125 5.19 -4.84 2.48
C VAL A 125 4.93 -3.62 1.58
N TYR A 126 5.82 -3.31 0.63
CA TYR A 126 5.69 -2.16 -0.27
C TYR A 126 4.37 -2.19 -1.09
N PRO A 127 4.07 -3.24 -1.88
CA PRO A 127 2.79 -3.32 -2.60
C PRO A 127 1.58 -3.42 -1.65
N VAL A 128 1.71 -4.04 -0.48
CA VAL A 128 0.62 -4.14 0.51
C VAL A 128 0.24 -2.76 1.07
N LEU A 129 1.22 -1.91 1.36
CA LEU A 129 0.98 -0.52 1.76
C LEU A 129 0.26 0.27 0.66
N SER A 130 0.66 0.07 -0.60
CA SER A 130 -0.04 0.65 -1.75
C SER A 130 -1.49 0.19 -1.85
N SER A 131 -1.76 -1.11 -1.68
CA SER A 131 -3.13 -1.64 -1.70
C SER A 131 -4.00 -0.99 -0.62
N GLY A 132 -3.49 -0.88 0.62
CA GLY A 132 -4.23 -0.28 1.73
C GLY A 132 -4.52 1.21 1.50
N ALA A 133 -3.51 1.96 1.04
CA ALA A 133 -3.64 3.37 0.70
C ALA A 133 -4.62 3.61 -0.47
N ALA A 134 -4.52 2.82 -1.54
CA ALA A 134 -5.43 2.89 -2.67
C ALA A 134 -6.86 2.54 -2.27
N HIS A 135 -7.05 1.55 -1.40
CA HIS A 135 -8.38 1.16 -0.93
C HIS A 135 -9.10 2.28 -0.15
N LEU A 136 -8.37 3.13 0.57
CA LEU A 136 -8.95 4.31 1.21
C LEU A 136 -9.42 5.35 0.19
N ILE A 137 -8.67 5.54 -0.90
CA ILE A 137 -9.05 6.44 -2.00
C ILE A 137 -10.26 5.86 -2.75
N GLU A 138 -10.26 4.56 -3.05
CA GLU A 138 -11.41 3.86 -3.63
C GLU A 138 -12.69 4.03 -2.78
N SER A 139 -12.56 3.90 -1.46
CA SER A 139 -13.71 3.87 -0.56
C SER A 139 -14.26 5.25 -0.22
N PHE A 140 -13.40 6.27 -0.14
CA PHE A 140 -13.75 7.57 0.43
C PHE A 140 -13.32 8.77 -0.42
N GLY A 141 -12.56 8.55 -1.51
CA GLY A 141 -12.09 9.59 -2.39
C GLY A 141 -13.20 10.16 -3.27
N SER A 142 -13.00 11.39 -3.74
CA SER A 142 -13.79 11.93 -4.86
C SER A 142 -13.42 11.21 -6.15
N GLN A 143 -14.25 11.36 -7.18
CA GLN A 143 -13.97 10.82 -8.51
C GLN A 143 -12.61 11.32 -9.04
N ASP A 144 -12.29 12.61 -8.85
CA ASP A 144 -11.01 13.18 -9.27
C ASP A 144 -9.81 12.51 -8.58
N LEU A 145 -9.93 12.17 -7.28
CA LEU A 145 -8.88 11.44 -6.56
C LEU A 145 -8.74 10.01 -7.09
N ILE A 146 -9.86 9.35 -7.36
CA ILE A 146 -9.85 7.99 -7.92
C ILE A 146 -9.15 7.98 -9.27
N GLU A 147 -9.55 8.85 -10.19
CA GLU A 147 -8.99 8.93 -11.55
C GLU A 147 -7.52 9.33 -11.56
N THR A 148 -7.11 10.22 -10.64
CA THR A 148 -5.73 10.69 -10.56
C THR A 148 -4.78 9.63 -9.98
N TYR A 149 -5.16 9.00 -8.87
CA TYR A 149 -4.21 8.21 -8.06
C TYR A 149 -4.32 6.70 -8.28
N ILE A 150 -5.53 6.15 -8.44
CA ILE A 150 -5.73 4.69 -8.45
C ILE A 150 -4.98 4.00 -9.60
N PRO A 151 -5.06 4.46 -10.86
CA PRO A 151 -4.37 3.79 -11.97
C PRO A 151 -2.84 3.74 -11.78
N LEU A 152 -2.25 4.81 -11.26
CA LEU A 152 -0.80 4.93 -11.05
C LEU A 152 -0.33 4.11 -9.84
N MET A 153 -1.16 4.00 -8.81
CA MET A 153 -0.89 3.16 -7.64
C MET A 153 -1.04 1.67 -7.96
N PHE A 154 -2.10 1.28 -8.70
CA PHE A 154 -2.31 -0.11 -9.11
C PHE A 154 -1.23 -0.60 -10.06
N SER A 155 -0.67 0.27 -10.91
CA SER A 155 0.44 -0.09 -11.79
C SER A 155 1.79 -0.21 -11.07
N GLY A 156 1.89 0.14 -9.78
CA GLY A 156 3.15 0.14 -9.02
C GLY A 156 4.11 1.27 -9.37
N LYS A 157 3.74 2.19 -10.27
CA LYS A 157 4.57 3.36 -10.62
C LYS A 157 4.64 4.32 -9.44
N TRP A 158 3.51 4.52 -8.78
CA TRP A 158 3.38 5.30 -7.56
C TRP A 158 3.10 4.35 -6.40
N GLN A 159 3.69 4.64 -5.25
CA GLN A 159 3.45 3.88 -4.05
C GLN A 159 2.52 4.61 -3.09
N GLY A 160 1.71 3.87 -2.33
CA GLY A 160 0.94 4.42 -1.22
C GLY A 160 1.55 4.14 0.15
N THR A 161 1.31 5.03 1.10
CA THR A 161 1.65 4.82 2.52
C THR A 161 0.64 5.52 3.43
N MET A 162 0.72 5.22 4.72
CA MET A 162 -0.13 5.76 5.76
C MET A 162 0.70 6.66 6.70
N ALA A 163 0.30 7.93 6.85
CA ALA A 163 1.02 8.92 7.65
C ALA A 163 0.22 9.39 8.87
N LEU A 164 0.24 8.59 9.96
CA LEU A 164 -0.58 8.81 11.16
C LEU A 164 0.21 9.40 12.33
N THR A 165 1.21 8.65 12.79
CA THR A 165 1.92 8.84 14.07
C THR A 165 2.76 10.12 14.09
N GLU A 166 2.80 10.80 15.22
CA GLU A 166 3.64 11.98 15.48
C GLU A 166 4.59 11.70 16.65
N PRO A 167 5.71 12.45 16.81
CA PRO A 167 6.65 12.25 17.91
C PRO A 167 6.01 12.17 19.30
N GLN A 168 4.97 12.96 19.52
CA GLN A 168 4.21 13.01 20.77
C GLN A 168 2.91 12.18 20.77
N ALA A 169 2.53 11.56 19.64
CA ALA A 169 1.25 10.88 19.49
C ALA A 169 1.39 9.56 18.71
N GLY A 170 1.42 8.44 19.46
CA GLY A 170 1.32 7.06 18.95
C GLY A 170 -0.10 6.51 19.12
N SER A 171 -0.32 5.71 20.16
CA SER A 171 -1.62 5.10 20.45
C SER A 171 -2.77 6.11 20.63
N SER A 172 -2.43 7.34 21.07
CA SER A 172 -3.40 8.43 21.25
C SER A 172 -3.44 9.34 20.02
N LEU A 173 -4.12 8.89 18.97
CA LEU A 173 -4.29 9.69 17.74
C LEU A 173 -5.06 11.00 17.97
N THR A 174 -5.79 11.15 19.08
CA THR A 174 -6.44 12.41 19.44
C THR A 174 -5.47 13.57 19.61
N ASP A 175 -4.21 13.26 19.89
CA ASP A 175 -3.21 14.23 20.32
C ASP A 175 -2.29 14.68 19.16
N ILE A 176 -2.68 14.34 17.92
CA ILE A 176 -2.01 14.86 16.74
C ILE A 176 -2.11 16.39 16.68
N THR A 177 -1.01 17.00 16.27
CA THR A 177 -0.82 18.44 16.14
C THR A 177 -0.64 18.87 14.69
N THR A 178 -0.41 17.94 13.75
CA THR A 178 -0.39 18.24 12.32
C THR A 178 -1.70 18.93 11.94
N GLN A 179 -1.58 20.12 11.36
CA GLN A 179 -2.70 21.00 11.06
C GLN A 179 -2.89 21.12 9.54
N ALA A 180 -4.15 21.15 9.11
CA ALA A 180 -4.55 21.44 7.74
C ALA A 180 -5.30 22.78 7.67
N VAL A 181 -4.92 23.66 6.76
CA VAL A 181 -5.57 24.96 6.53
C VAL A 181 -6.12 24.97 5.11
N PHE A 182 -7.43 25.16 4.97
CA PHE A 182 -8.09 25.25 3.67
C PHE A 182 -7.68 26.53 2.93
N THR A 183 -7.52 26.44 1.61
CA THR A 183 -7.21 27.57 0.72
C THR A 183 -8.38 27.91 -0.20
N GLU A 184 -8.39 29.11 -0.77
CA GLU A 184 -9.48 29.54 -1.68
C GLU A 184 -9.47 28.76 -3.00
N GLU A 185 -8.33 28.16 -3.35
CA GLU A 185 -8.11 27.34 -4.55
C GLU A 185 -8.58 25.89 -4.38
N GLY A 186 -9.16 25.52 -3.23
CA GLY A 186 -9.81 24.23 -3.03
C GLY A 186 -8.92 23.10 -2.52
N TYR A 187 -7.70 23.40 -2.07
CA TYR A 187 -6.81 22.42 -1.43
C TYR A 187 -6.50 22.79 0.03
N TYR A 188 -5.73 21.94 0.72
CA TYR A 188 -5.30 22.15 2.09
C TYR A 188 -3.79 22.29 2.19
N LEU A 189 -3.33 23.31 2.90
CA LEU A 189 -1.93 23.42 3.33
C LEU A 189 -1.75 22.66 4.65
N ILE A 190 -0.89 21.64 4.62
CA ILE A 190 -0.63 20.80 5.79
C ILE A 190 0.72 21.16 6.39
N ARG A 191 0.75 21.35 7.71
CA ARG A 191 1.97 21.60 8.47
C ARG A 191 2.02 20.71 9.71
N GLY A 192 3.08 19.92 9.82
CA GLY A 192 3.32 19.04 10.95
C GLY A 192 4.49 18.10 10.69
N GLN A 193 4.66 17.12 11.58
CA GLN A 193 5.69 16.11 11.46
C GLN A 193 5.09 14.74 11.77
N LYS A 194 5.37 13.77 10.90
CA LYS A 194 5.01 12.37 11.10
C LYS A 194 6.28 11.53 11.34
N ILE A 195 6.14 10.41 12.05
CA ILE A 195 7.24 9.48 12.34
C ILE A 195 6.79 8.03 12.15
N PHE A 196 7.77 7.13 11.95
CA PHE A 196 7.52 5.70 11.72
C PHE A 196 6.63 5.42 10.52
N ILE A 197 6.82 6.19 9.44
CA ILE A 197 6.06 6.03 8.20
C ILE A 197 6.75 4.98 7.34
N SER A 198 6.23 3.75 7.39
CA SER A 198 6.73 2.65 6.59
C SER A 198 6.68 3.01 5.11
N ALA A 199 7.85 2.93 4.46
CA ALA A 199 8.01 3.26 3.06
C ALA A 199 7.47 4.67 2.69
N GLY A 200 7.59 5.61 3.62
CA GLY A 200 7.22 7.02 3.42
C GLY A 200 8.16 7.79 2.50
N ASP A 201 9.36 7.27 2.25
CA ASP A 201 10.21 7.73 1.17
C ASP A 201 11.11 6.60 0.67
N HIS A 202 11.37 6.58 -0.64
CA HIS A 202 12.34 5.71 -1.30
C HIS A 202 12.49 6.09 -2.79
N ASP A 203 13.48 5.51 -3.46
CA ASP A 203 13.73 5.69 -4.88
C ASP A 203 13.25 4.54 -5.78
N GLY A 204 12.55 3.57 -5.20
CA GLY A 204 11.97 2.43 -5.92
C GLY A 204 10.68 2.75 -6.70
N ALA A 205 10.05 3.91 -6.46
CA ALA A 205 8.86 4.40 -7.15
C ALA A 205 9.09 5.83 -7.68
N GLU A 206 8.29 6.24 -8.67
CA GLU A 206 8.36 7.60 -9.24
C GLU A 206 7.83 8.67 -8.27
N ASN A 207 6.82 8.29 -7.49
CA ASN A 207 6.11 9.12 -6.52
C ASN A 207 5.59 8.29 -5.34
N ILE A 208 5.29 8.95 -4.23
CA ILE A 208 4.76 8.34 -3.00
C ILE A 208 3.56 9.15 -2.52
N VAL A 209 2.42 8.49 -2.37
CA VAL A 209 1.13 9.06 -1.99
C VAL A 209 0.87 8.77 -0.51
N HIS A 210 0.91 9.82 0.32
CA HIS A 210 0.69 9.69 1.75
C HIS A 210 -0.78 9.90 2.08
N LEU A 211 -1.38 8.93 2.75
CA LEU A 211 -2.70 9.05 3.36
C LEU A 211 -2.48 9.59 4.77
N MET A 212 -2.53 10.91 4.90
CA MET A 212 -2.03 11.65 6.05
C MET A 212 -3.15 12.14 6.97
N LEU A 213 -3.02 11.86 8.27
CA LEU A 213 -3.93 12.41 9.27
C LEU A 213 -3.50 13.82 9.67
N ALA A 214 -4.44 14.77 9.61
CA ALA A 214 -4.25 16.12 10.11
C ALA A 214 -5.56 16.67 10.68
N ARG A 215 -5.45 17.71 11.52
CA ARG A 215 -6.60 18.42 12.09
C ARG A 215 -6.86 19.69 11.28
N ILE A 216 -8.06 19.83 10.73
CA ILE A 216 -8.46 21.07 10.05
C ILE A 216 -8.48 22.21 11.09
N LYS A 217 -7.93 23.37 10.73
CA LYS A 217 -7.95 24.56 11.60
C LYS A 217 -9.39 24.92 11.98
N GLY A 218 -9.67 24.93 13.28
CA GLY A 218 -11.01 25.19 13.83
C GLY A 218 -11.87 23.93 14.03
N ALA A 219 -11.42 22.75 13.61
CA ALA A 219 -12.09 21.50 13.89
C ALA A 219 -12.10 21.19 15.42
N PRO A 220 -13.11 20.45 15.91
CA PRO A 220 -13.21 20.10 17.33
C PRO A 220 -11.99 19.30 17.81
N GLN A 221 -11.70 19.33 19.11
CA GLN A 221 -10.66 18.48 19.70
C GLN A 221 -11.06 16.99 19.65
N GLY A 222 -10.08 16.11 19.79
CA GLY A 222 -10.27 14.65 19.77
C GLY A 222 -10.42 14.08 18.35
N VAL A 223 -10.86 12.81 18.27
CA VAL A 223 -10.89 12.03 17.01
C VAL A 223 -11.81 12.68 15.97
N LYS A 224 -12.93 13.28 16.40
CA LYS A 224 -13.93 13.88 15.49
C LYS A 224 -13.40 15.07 14.69
N GLY A 225 -12.28 15.69 15.10
CA GLY A 225 -11.65 16.77 14.32
C GLY A 225 -10.49 16.31 13.45
N ILE A 226 -10.21 15.01 13.40
CA ILE A 226 -9.15 14.46 12.55
C ILE A 226 -9.75 14.18 11.17
N SER A 227 -9.01 14.58 10.14
CA SER A 227 -9.33 14.31 8.75
C SER A 227 -8.17 13.57 8.08
N LEU A 228 -8.49 12.86 7.00
CA LEU A 228 -7.52 12.15 6.18
C LEU A 228 -7.32 12.92 4.87
N PHE A 229 -6.07 13.08 4.45
CA PHE A 229 -5.70 13.81 3.25
C PHE A 229 -4.85 12.94 2.33
N VAL A 230 -5.05 13.08 1.02
CA VAL A 230 -4.12 12.55 0.01
C VAL A 230 -3.01 13.57 -0.20
N VAL A 231 -1.79 13.22 0.19
CA VAL A 231 -0.62 14.12 0.16
C VAL A 231 0.50 13.44 -0.63
N PRO A 232 0.55 13.61 -1.96
CA PRO A 232 1.64 13.03 -2.73
C PRO A 232 2.95 13.77 -2.43
N LYS A 233 4.08 13.07 -2.49
CA LYS A 233 5.41 13.65 -2.37
C LYS A 233 5.67 14.66 -3.49
N LYS A 234 5.20 14.32 -4.70
CA LYS A 234 5.19 15.21 -5.86
C LYS A 234 3.77 15.38 -6.39
N ARG A 235 3.32 16.62 -6.57
CA ARG A 235 2.03 16.93 -7.20
C ARG A 235 2.17 16.95 -8.72
N ILE A 236 1.07 16.80 -9.44
CA ILE A 236 1.03 16.98 -10.89
C ILE A 236 0.94 18.50 -11.15
N GLY A 237 1.92 19.04 -11.86
CA GLY A 237 2.00 20.45 -12.27
C GLY A 237 1.07 20.76 -13.43
N GLU A 238 1.00 22.04 -13.82
CA GLU A 238 0.12 22.51 -14.91
C GLU A 238 0.48 21.91 -16.28
N ASP A 239 1.74 21.55 -16.48
CA ASP A 239 2.26 20.91 -17.70
C ASP A 239 2.16 19.38 -17.67
N GLY A 240 1.64 18.80 -16.57
CA GLY A 240 1.54 17.37 -16.34
C GLY A 240 2.80 16.75 -15.71
N GLU A 241 3.87 17.51 -15.50
CA GLU A 241 5.10 17.03 -14.87
C GLU A 241 4.98 16.97 -13.34
N LEU A 242 5.86 16.20 -12.69
CA LEU A 242 5.85 16.04 -11.24
C LEU A 242 6.67 17.11 -10.51
N GLU A 243 6.00 17.90 -9.68
CA GLU A 243 6.60 18.96 -8.87
C GLU A 243 6.68 18.60 -7.39
N SER A 244 7.71 19.06 -6.68
CA SER A 244 7.82 18.88 -5.22
C SER A 244 6.60 19.42 -4.47
N ASN A 245 6.04 18.64 -3.55
CA ASN A 245 4.89 19.01 -2.72
C ASN A 245 5.27 19.27 -1.24
N ASP A 246 6.54 19.63 -0.99
CA ASP A 246 7.07 19.98 0.33
C ASP A 246 6.96 18.88 1.42
N VAL A 247 6.80 17.63 1.01
CA VAL A 247 6.89 16.45 1.89
C VAL A 247 8.32 15.93 1.89
N THR A 248 9.06 16.25 2.95
CA THR A 248 10.49 15.90 3.07
C THR A 248 10.73 14.87 4.17
N THR A 249 11.49 13.83 3.84
CA THR A 249 11.97 12.85 4.83
C THR A 249 13.27 13.34 5.45
N VAL A 250 13.29 13.37 6.78
CA VAL A 250 14.41 13.89 7.58
C VAL A 250 15.24 12.79 8.26
N GLY A 251 14.85 11.52 8.12
CA GLY A 251 15.55 10.39 8.73
C GLY A 251 15.07 9.04 8.20
N VAL A 252 15.91 8.02 8.39
CA VAL A 252 15.65 6.60 8.14
C VAL A 252 16.03 5.79 9.36
#